data_AF-A0A7D6GWU1-F1
#
_entry.id   AF-A0A7D6GWU1-F1
#
_cell.length_a   1.000
_cell.length_b   1.000
_cell.length_c   1.000
_cell.angle_alpha   90.00
_cell.angle_beta   90.00
_cell.angle_gamma   90.00
#
_symmetry.space_group_name_H-M   'P 1'
#
loop_
_entity.id
_entity.type
_entity.pdbx_description
1 polymer ?
#
loop_
_entity_poly.entity_id
_entity_poly.type
_entity_poly.pdbx_seq_one_letter_code
_entity_poly.pdbx_strand_id
1 'polypeptide(L)'
;MTETDGNADAATTHPALSVDGLRTALHCPRRYEFAHVHGLEGSEDDVVDDRVSLLRSALCDALRSGETEREALETAASDRLSTLWNDHDERFHSRTQRRHERRVLEATLAAYAERVGADHAAGIARLDAEAARGELIGPGLPLSGTSELSTQAVEPDAVTIDATVDYVYGDGSSIVGVRFVPTLAPLGRLRYRSDWTGDVEELFTEHFDADSTTFEPAPVGALFETAVVLDGLRALRDRLELGDRTCRYVQIPLADRSGTAVNWVRETVETSLEIVDLTDVYIDHHTFGMTHEHRNETVDDRLAAVAASLLSGPFDPSDRWDRIADNSCPDCEYTVCCQEYIAEEVRFDG
;
A
#
# COMPACT_ATOMS: atom_id res chain seq x y z
N MET A 1 -1.48 -11.42 -57.96
CA MET A 1 -2.00 -11.32 -56.59
C MET A 1 -0.86 -11.70 -55.67
N THR A 2 -0.36 -10.73 -54.93
CA THR A 2 0.53 -10.92 -53.78
C THR A 2 -0.33 -10.68 -52.56
N GLU A 3 -0.71 -11.76 -51.87
CA GLU A 3 -1.32 -11.67 -50.55
C GLU A 3 -0.20 -11.48 -49.53
N THR A 4 -0.27 -10.36 -48.83
CA THR A 4 0.63 -10.01 -47.75
C THR A 4 -0.17 -10.13 -46.46
N ASP A 5 -0.29 -11.33 -45.92
CA ASP A 5 -0.96 -11.52 -44.63
C ASP A 5 -0.06 -10.97 -43.52
N GLY A 6 -0.63 -10.03 -42.75
CA GLY A 6 0.08 -9.30 -41.72
C GLY A 6 0.25 -10.14 -40.47
N ASN A 7 1.51 -10.33 -40.04
CA ASN A 7 1.80 -10.70 -38.67
C ASN A 7 1.57 -9.46 -37.80
N ALA A 8 0.34 -9.26 -37.33
CA ALA A 8 0.03 -8.26 -36.33
C ALA A 8 0.53 -8.78 -34.97
N ASP A 9 1.44 -8.03 -34.33
CA ASP A 9 1.81 -8.25 -32.93
C ASP A 9 0.54 -8.19 -32.08
N ALA A 10 0.08 -9.36 -31.63
CA ALA A 10 -0.89 -9.44 -30.55
C ALA A 10 -0.14 -9.09 -29.26
N ALA A 11 -0.24 -7.84 -28.82
CA ALA A 11 0.25 -7.43 -27.51
C ALA A 11 -0.39 -8.34 -26.45
N THR A 12 0.43 -9.19 -25.82
CA THR A 12 0.00 -10.11 -24.77
C THR A 12 -0.49 -9.28 -23.59
N THR A 13 -1.82 -9.17 -23.47
CA THR A 13 -2.44 -8.57 -22.28
C THR A 13 -2.32 -9.59 -21.15
N HIS A 14 -1.26 -9.43 -20.35
CA HIS A 14 -1.07 -10.20 -19.13
C HIS A 14 -2.28 -10.00 -18.20
N PRO A 15 -2.68 -11.03 -17.44
CA PRO A 15 -3.69 -10.85 -16.41
C PRO A 15 -3.19 -9.85 -15.36
N ALA A 16 -4.12 -9.04 -14.84
CA ALA A 16 -3.82 -7.99 -13.88
C ALA A 16 -4.42 -8.35 -12.50
N LEU A 17 -3.62 -8.20 -11.45
CA LEU A 17 -4.02 -8.25 -10.05
C LEU A 17 -3.73 -6.90 -9.39
N SER A 18 -4.33 -6.64 -8.22
CA SER A 18 -3.96 -5.49 -7.39
C SER A 18 -3.27 -5.94 -6.10
N VAL A 19 -2.42 -5.10 -5.53
CA VAL A 19 -1.87 -5.28 -4.18
C VAL A 19 -2.97 -5.42 -3.12
N ASP A 20 -4.10 -4.73 -3.32
CA ASP A 20 -5.25 -4.82 -2.42
C ASP A 20 -5.91 -6.21 -2.47
N GLY A 21 -6.08 -6.76 -3.68
CA GLY A 21 -6.53 -8.13 -3.89
C GLY A 21 -5.60 -9.16 -3.24
N LEU A 22 -4.27 -8.99 -3.40
CA LEU A 22 -3.29 -9.84 -2.71
C LEU A 22 -3.43 -9.79 -1.19
N ARG A 23 -3.62 -8.59 -0.61
CA ARG A 23 -3.85 -8.42 0.84
C ARG A 23 -5.15 -9.10 1.27
N THR A 24 -6.22 -8.91 0.52
CA THR A 24 -7.53 -9.53 0.80
C THR A 24 -7.41 -11.06 0.80
N ALA A 25 -6.69 -11.61 -0.18
CA ALA A 25 -6.45 -13.05 -0.30
C ALA A 25 -5.60 -13.64 0.84
N LEU A 26 -4.56 -12.92 1.30
CA LEU A 26 -3.73 -13.34 2.44
C LEU A 26 -4.55 -13.47 3.74
N HIS A 27 -5.55 -12.61 3.93
CA HIS A 27 -6.53 -12.76 5.01
C HIS A 27 -7.49 -13.93 4.78
N CYS A 28 -8.10 -14.02 3.59
CA CYS A 28 -8.94 -15.16 3.21
C CYS A 28 -9.16 -15.23 1.69
N PRO A 29 -8.85 -16.36 1.02
CA PRO A 29 -9.15 -16.55 -0.40
C PRO A 29 -10.64 -16.34 -0.75
N ARG A 30 -11.55 -16.82 0.12
CA ARG A 30 -13.01 -16.63 -0.05
C ARG A 30 -13.42 -15.16 0.05
N ARG A 31 -12.74 -14.35 0.88
CA ARG A 31 -12.96 -12.88 0.94
C ARG A 31 -12.53 -12.22 -0.38
N TYR A 32 -11.40 -12.64 -0.95
CA TYR A 32 -10.95 -12.16 -2.25
C TYR A 32 -11.94 -12.51 -3.37
N GLU A 33 -12.47 -13.73 -3.39
CA GLU A 33 -13.49 -14.14 -4.37
C GLU A 33 -14.73 -13.21 -4.33
N PHE A 34 -15.26 -12.96 -3.14
CA PHE A 34 -16.44 -12.09 -3.01
C PHE A 34 -16.16 -10.62 -3.39
N ALA A 35 -15.08 -10.03 -2.87
CA ALA A 35 -14.74 -8.64 -3.15
C ALA A 35 -14.30 -8.43 -4.61
N HIS A 36 -13.24 -9.13 -5.05
CA HIS A 36 -12.52 -8.83 -6.29
C HIS A 36 -13.01 -9.64 -7.51
N VAL A 37 -13.58 -10.83 -7.33
CA VAL A 37 -14.09 -11.67 -8.45
C VAL A 37 -15.59 -11.49 -8.66
N HIS A 38 -16.35 -11.25 -7.60
CA HIS A 38 -17.80 -11.04 -7.67
C HIS A 38 -18.25 -9.59 -7.50
N GLY A 39 -17.37 -8.67 -7.11
CA GLY A 39 -17.71 -7.25 -6.94
C GLY A 39 -18.75 -7.02 -5.84
N LEU A 40 -18.72 -7.86 -4.79
CA LEU A 40 -19.65 -7.78 -3.66
C LEU A 40 -19.15 -6.88 -2.52
N GLU A 41 -18.07 -6.13 -2.76
CA GLU A 41 -17.49 -5.22 -1.78
C GLU A 41 -18.52 -4.21 -1.27
N GLY A 42 -18.70 -4.18 0.05
CA GLY A 42 -19.62 -3.28 0.70
C GLY A 42 -19.17 -1.84 0.48
N SER A 43 -20.04 -1.01 -0.09
CA SER A 43 -19.87 0.45 -0.09
C SER A 43 -20.21 1.03 1.29
N GLU A 44 -19.62 0.48 2.35
CA GLU A 44 -19.71 1.11 3.67
C GLU A 44 -18.88 2.38 3.64
N ASP A 45 -19.52 3.51 3.96
CA ASP A 45 -18.87 4.82 4.03
C ASP A 45 -17.85 4.80 5.19
N ASP A 46 -16.62 4.33 4.98
CA ASP A 46 -15.54 4.48 5.97
C ASP A 46 -15.14 5.96 6.03
N VAL A 47 -15.80 6.64 6.97
CA VAL A 47 -15.63 8.05 7.28
C VAL A 47 -14.18 8.40 7.64
N VAL A 48 -13.36 7.45 8.10
CA VAL A 48 -11.93 7.69 8.34
C VAL A 48 -11.18 7.74 7.01
N ASP A 49 -11.41 6.77 6.12
CA ASP A 49 -10.75 6.70 4.82
C ASP A 49 -11.18 7.83 3.86
N ASP A 50 -12.43 8.27 3.94
CA ASP A 50 -12.92 9.51 3.30
C ASP A 50 -12.08 10.72 3.73
N ARG A 51 -11.93 10.93 5.04
CA ARG A 51 -11.16 12.07 5.60
C ARG A 51 -9.67 11.97 5.28
N VAL A 52 -9.10 10.76 5.30
CA VAL A 52 -7.73 10.49 4.84
C VAL A 52 -7.60 10.86 3.37
N SER A 53 -8.58 10.53 2.53
CA SER A 53 -8.61 10.85 1.10
C SER A 53 -8.69 12.35 0.83
N LEU A 54 -9.44 13.12 1.63
CA LEU A 54 -9.43 14.60 1.57
C LEU A 54 -8.03 15.17 1.88
N LEU A 55 -7.38 14.69 2.95
CA LEU A 55 -6.08 15.17 3.37
C LEU A 55 -4.97 14.77 2.40
N ARG A 56 -4.95 13.51 1.95
CA ARG A 56 -4.10 13.00 0.86
C ARG A 56 -4.23 13.89 -0.37
N SER A 57 -5.46 14.19 -0.81
CA SER A 57 -5.71 15.05 -1.98
C SER A 57 -5.18 16.46 -1.78
N ALA A 58 -5.41 17.07 -0.60
CA ALA A 58 -4.91 18.41 -0.28
C ALA A 58 -3.37 18.49 -0.27
N LEU A 59 -2.70 17.49 0.31
CA LEU A 59 -1.23 17.40 0.32
C LEU A 59 -0.66 17.21 -1.08
N CYS A 60 -1.24 16.32 -1.89
CA CYS A 60 -0.79 16.09 -3.27
C CYS A 60 -1.00 17.31 -4.17
N ASP A 61 -2.17 17.97 -4.06
CA ASP A 61 -2.47 19.20 -4.80
C ASP A 61 -1.51 20.33 -4.40
N ALA A 62 -1.10 20.42 -3.13
CA ALA A 62 -0.09 21.36 -2.67
C ALA A 62 1.31 21.03 -3.20
N LEU A 63 1.73 19.76 -3.23
CA LEU A 63 3.00 19.35 -3.85
C LEU A 63 3.02 19.70 -5.35
N ARG A 64 1.88 19.56 -6.06
CA ARG A 64 1.77 19.96 -7.48
C ARG A 64 1.82 21.47 -7.72
N SER A 65 1.67 22.31 -6.69
CA SER A 65 1.82 23.76 -6.83
C SER A 65 3.26 24.19 -7.10
N GLY A 66 4.25 23.34 -6.75
CA GLY A 66 5.67 23.64 -6.88
C GLY A 66 6.26 24.44 -5.71
N GLU A 67 5.47 24.74 -4.68
CA GLU A 67 5.95 25.42 -3.46
C GLU A 67 6.89 24.52 -2.65
N THR A 68 8.17 24.89 -2.56
CA THR A 68 9.20 24.14 -1.80
C THR A 68 9.44 24.65 -0.38
N GLU A 69 8.96 25.86 -0.07
CA GLU A 69 9.10 26.47 1.26
C GLU A 69 7.98 26.01 2.20
N ARG A 70 8.33 25.62 3.43
CA ARG A 70 7.37 25.05 4.42
C ARG A 70 6.08 25.85 4.52
N GLU A 71 6.18 27.17 4.75
CA GLU A 71 5.02 28.03 5.01
C GLU A 71 4.12 28.19 3.76
N ALA A 72 4.72 28.19 2.57
CA ALA A 72 3.97 28.27 1.31
C ALA A 72 3.24 26.96 1.01
N LEU A 73 3.92 25.81 1.19
CA LEU A 73 3.34 24.48 1.05
C LEU A 73 2.20 24.24 2.07
N GLU A 74 2.42 24.60 3.34
CA GLU A 74 1.42 24.51 4.41
C GLU A 74 0.19 25.37 4.09
N THR A 75 0.38 26.58 3.56
CA THR A 75 -0.70 27.47 3.12
C THR A 75 -1.47 26.87 1.95
N ALA A 76 -0.78 26.43 0.88
CA ALA A 76 -1.42 25.84 -0.29
C ALA A 76 -2.24 24.59 0.05
N ALA A 77 -1.70 23.72 0.92
CA ALA A 77 -2.41 22.54 1.41
C ALA A 77 -3.61 22.94 2.29
N SER A 78 -3.47 23.92 3.17
CA SER A 78 -4.55 24.34 4.09
C SER A 78 -5.72 25.01 3.37
N ASP A 79 -5.43 25.81 2.34
CA ASP A 79 -6.45 26.39 1.45
C ASP A 79 -7.19 25.28 0.70
N ARG A 80 -6.46 24.30 0.15
CA ARG A 80 -7.07 23.19 -0.58
C ARG A 80 -7.90 22.27 0.31
N LEU A 81 -7.40 21.91 1.49
CA LEU A 81 -8.13 21.17 2.51
C LEU A 81 -9.40 21.94 2.92
N SER A 82 -9.32 23.27 3.04
CA SER A 82 -10.47 24.11 3.35
C SER A 82 -11.54 24.09 2.26
N THR A 83 -11.17 24.05 0.98
CA THR A 83 -12.12 23.83 -0.13
C THR A 83 -12.76 22.45 -0.03
N LEU A 84 -11.95 21.39 0.00
CA LEU A 84 -12.42 20.00 0.03
C LEU A 84 -13.34 19.73 1.23
N TRP A 85 -12.99 20.25 2.41
CA TRP A 85 -13.80 20.12 3.63
C TRP A 85 -15.13 20.87 3.58
N ASN A 86 -15.25 21.94 2.78
CA ASN A 86 -16.51 22.66 2.64
C ASN A 86 -17.50 21.91 1.73
N ASP A 87 -16.99 21.15 0.77
CA ASP A 87 -17.78 20.35 -0.17
C ASP A 87 -18.06 18.92 0.36
N HIS A 88 -17.35 18.47 1.40
CA HIS A 88 -17.52 17.15 2.02
C HIS A 88 -18.82 17.02 2.84
N ASP A 89 -19.74 16.16 2.38
CA ASP A 89 -21.07 15.92 2.96
C ASP A 89 -21.09 14.79 4.00
N GLU A 90 -20.38 14.99 5.12
CA GLU A 90 -20.35 14.03 6.22
C GLU A 90 -21.33 14.39 7.35
N ARG A 91 -22.02 13.37 7.89
CA ARG A 91 -23.05 13.50 8.94
C ARG A 91 -22.47 13.54 10.36
N PHE A 92 -21.88 14.67 10.74
CA PHE A 92 -21.45 14.91 12.12
C PHE A 92 -22.61 14.99 13.13
N HIS A 93 -22.47 14.38 14.30
CA HIS A 93 -23.45 14.51 15.41
C HIS A 93 -23.48 15.93 16.02
N SER A 94 -22.42 16.72 15.83
CA SER A 94 -22.39 18.11 16.30
C SER A 94 -21.42 19.00 15.52
N ARG A 95 -21.67 20.33 15.56
CA ARG A 95 -20.72 21.33 15.05
C ARG A 95 -19.36 21.29 15.77
N THR A 96 -19.34 20.87 17.03
CA THR A 96 -18.10 20.70 17.81
C THR A 96 -17.27 19.53 17.30
N GLN A 97 -17.93 18.40 16.96
CA GLN A 97 -17.29 17.26 16.30
C GLN A 97 -16.73 17.66 14.94
N ARG A 98 -17.53 18.32 14.08
CA ARG A 98 -17.05 18.83 12.78
C ARG A 98 -15.83 19.74 12.91
N ARG A 99 -15.81 20.63 13.91
CA ARG A 99 -14.63 21.50 14.18
C ARG A 99 -13.45 20.73 14.78
N HIS A 100 -13.69 19.66 15.52
CA HIS A 100 -12.62 18.82 16.05
C HIS A 100 -11.94 18.04 14.92
N GLU A 101 -12.71 17.31 14.12
CA GLU A 101 -12.18 16.49 13.01
C GLU A 101 -11.46 17.38 11.98
N ARG A 102 -12.01 18.55 11.62
CA ARG A 102 -11.29 19.54 10.80
C ARG A 102 -9.93 19.94 11.39
N ARG A 103 -9.87 20.25 12.69
CA ARG A 103 -8.62 20.62 13.38
C ARG A 103 -7.62 19.47 13.47
N VAL A 104 -8.08 18.22 13.49
CA VAL A 104 -7.18 17.06 13.39
C VAL A 104 -6.53 17.03 12.02
N LEU A 105 -7.30 17.18 10.93
CA LEU A 105 -6.74 17.23 9.56
C LEU A 105 -5.80 18.42 9.36
N GLU A 106 -6.16 19.62 9.85
CA GLU A 106 -5.30 20.81 9.82
C GLU A 106 -4.00 20.60 10.61
N ALA A 107 -4.05 19.95 11.78
CA ALA A 107 -2.85 19.65 12.57
C ALA A 107 -1.96 18.59 11.90
N THR A 108 -2.53 17.53 11.32
CA THR A 108 -1.77 16.49 10.59
C THR A 108 -1.09 17.07 9.36
N LEU A 109 -1.76 17.98 8.64
CA LEU A 109 -1.22 18.72 7.51
C LEU A 109 -0.02 19.60 7.93
N ALA A 110 -0.17 20.38 9.00
CA ALA A 110 0.91 21.22 9.51
C ALA A 110 2.11 20.37 9.97
N ALA A 111 1.85 19.26 10.68
CA ALA A 111 2.88 18.31 11.07
C ALA A 111 3.60 17.68 9.87
N TYR A 112 2.90 17.41 8.75
CA TYR A 112 3.55 16.96 7.51
C TYR A 112 4.47 18.03 6.93
N ALA A 113 3.98 19.26 6.77
CA ALA A 113 4.76 20.36 6.23
C ALA A 113 6.01 20.66 7.07
N GLU A 114 5.89 20.64 8.40
CA GLU A 114 7.00 20.84 9.35
C GLU A 114 8.00 19.68 9.35
N ARG A 115 7.51 18.42 9.33
CA ARG A 115 8.36 17.23 9.52
C ARG A 115 9.20 16.88 8.30
N VAL A 116 8.60 16.92 7.10
CA VAL A 116 9.20 16.43 5.85
C VAL A 116 8.72 17.14 4.57
N GLY A 117 7.59 17.83 4.59
CA GLY A 117 6.92 18.29 3.37
C GLY A 117 7.77 19.22 2.50
N ALA A 118 8.55 20.12 3.12
CA ALA A 118 9.47 21.00 2.38
C ALA A 118 10.62 20.22 1.69
N ASP A 119 11.23 19.26 2.39
CA ASP A 119 12.31 18.43 1.83
C ASP A 119 11.80 17.54 0.69
N HIS A 120 10.59 16.99 0.84
CA HIS A 120 9.91 16.20 -0.19
C HIS A 120 9.56 17.07 -1.40
N ALA A 121 8.96 18.24 -1.22
CA ALA A 121 8.64 19.18 -2.30
C ALA A 121 9.90 19.62 -3.06
N ALA A 122 10.97 19.96 -2.35
CA ALA A 122 12.27 20.25 -2.96
C ALA A 122 12.87 19.03 -3.68
N GLY A 123 12.64 17.82 -3.18
CA GLY A 123 13.01 16.56 -3.83
C GLY A 123 12.25 16.28 -5.11
N ILE A 124 10.96 16.61 -5.18
CA ILE A 124 10.16 16.54 -6.40
C ILE A 124 10.69 17.55 -7.43
N ALA A 125 10.89 18.81 -7.02
CA ALA A 125 11.37 19.87 -7.91
C ALA A 125 12.77 19.58 -8.48
N ARG A 126 13.66 18.94 -7.71
CA ARG A 126 14.94 18.41 -8.22
C ARG A 126 14.73 17.28 -9.23
N LEU A 127 13.88 16.31 -8.90
CA LEU A 127 13.64 15.14 -9.73
C LEU A 127 13.01 15.51 -11.08
N ASP A 128 12.03 16.41 -11.10
CA ASP A 128 11.38 16.93 -12.31
C ASP A 128 12.36 17.68 -13.23
N ALA A 129 13.34 18.38 -12.65
CA ALA A 129 14.39 19.06 -13.41
C ALA A 129 15.48 18.11 -13.99
N GLU A 130 15.60 16.90 -13.45
CA GLU A 130 16.57 15.88 -13.86
C GLU A 130 15.98 14.83 -14.81
N ALA A 131 14.69 14.51 -14.67
CA ALA A 131 14.03 13.42 -15.37
C ALA A 131 13.63 13.75 -16.81
N ALA A 132 13.55 12.72 -17.65
CA ALA A 132 12.70 12.76 -18.83
C ALA A 132 11.22 12.91 -18.41
N ARG A 133 10.41 13.63 -19.20
CA ARG A 133 9.01 14.00 -18.85
C ARG A 133 8.21 12.81 -18.32
N GLY A 134 7.69 12.93 -17.10
CA GLY A 134 6.75 11.99 -16.50
C GLY A 134 5.94 12.63 -15.37
N GLU A 135 4.90 11.94 -14.92
CA GLU A 135 4.10 12.38 -13.77
C GLU A 135 4.70 11.85 -12.47
N LEU A 136 4.96 12.74 -11.51
CA LEU A 136 5.60 12.42 -10.22
C LEU A 136 4.63 12.50 -9.03
N ILE A 137 3.39 12.99 -9.22
CA ILE A 137 2.45 13.27 -8.12
C ILE A 137 1.02 12.82 -8.47
N GLY A 138 0.58 11.75 -7.81
CA GLY A 138 -0.82 11.30 -7.68
C GLY A 138 -1.68 12.27 -6.84
N PRO A 139 -2.85 11.90 -6.34
CA PRO A 139 -3.02 10.70 -5.52
C PRO A 139 -3.21 9.45 -6.37
N GLY A 140 -2.67 8.34 -5.88
CA GLY A 140 -2.75 7.07 -6.59
C GLY A 140 -1.98 7.02 -7.92
N LEU A 141 -0.77 7.59 -7.98
CA LEU A 141 0.14 7.42 -9.12
C LEU A 141 0.33 5.92 -9.39
N PRO A 142 -0.06 5.40 -10.57
CA PRO A 142 -0.03 3.97 -10.83
C PRO A 142 1.40 3.47 -11.02
N LEU A 143 1.73 2.44 -10.26
CA LEU A 143 2.92 1.63 -10.43
C LEU A 143 2.46 0.19 -10.71
N SER A 144 3.14 -0.49 -11.62
CA SER A 144 2.85 -1.90 -11.89
C SER A 144 4.16 -2.67 -11.78
N GLY A 145 4.19 -3.69 -10.93
CA GLY A 145 5.26 -4.67 -10.88
C GLY A 145 4.93 -5.85 -11.79
N THR A 146 5.95 -6.50 -12.36
CA THR A 146 5.76 -7.75 -13.11
C THR A 146 6.29 -8.92 -12.29
N SER A 147 5.43 -9.91 -12.01
CA SER A 147 5.85 -11.14 -11.35
C SER A 147 5.87 -12.28 -12.37
N GLU A 148 7.01 -12.96 -12.48
CA GLU A 148 7.15 -14.16 -13.31
C GLU A 148 6.52 -15.36 -12.59
N LEU A 149 5.49 -15.96 -13.17
CA LEU A 149 4.82 -17.11 -12.57
C LEU A 149 5.63 -18.37 -12.89
N SER A 150 6.52 -18.73 -11.97
CA SER A 150 7.35 -19.94 -12.08
C SER A 150 6.50 -21.21 -11.91
N THR A 151 5.80 -21.58 -12.98
CA THR A 151 5.15 -22.88 -13.15
C THR A 151 5.89 -23.68 -14.22
N GLN A 152 5.77 -25.00 -14.20
CA GLN A 152 6.49 -25.91 -15.12
C GLN A 152 5.91 -25.91 -16.56
N ALA A 153 5.34 -24.79 -16.98
CA ALA A 153 4.81 -24.56 -18.32
C ALA A 153 5.94 -24.20 -19.32
N VAL A 154 5.64 -24.31 -20.62
CA VAL A 154 6.62 -24.17 -21.71
C VAL A 154 6.84 -22.72 -22.12
N GLU A 155 5.99 -21.80 -21.65
CA GLU A 155 6.14 -20.35 -21.80
C GLU A 155 6.02 -19.71 -20.40
N PRO A 156 6.82 -18.69 -20.06
CA PRO A 156 6.70 -17.97 -18.81
C PRO A 156 5.40 -17.15 -18.84
N ASP A 157 4.41 -17.60 -18.07
CA ASP A 157 3.24 -16.77 -17.80
C ASP A 157 3.65 -15.69 -16.80
N ALA A 158 3.30 -14.44 -17.07
CA ALA A 158 3.65 -13.31 -16.22
C ALA A 158 2.39 -12.56 -15.84
N VAL A 159 2.34 -12.08 -14.60
CA VAL A 159 1.21 -11.32 -14.07
C VAL A 159 1.64 -9.87 -13.82
N THR A 160 0.79 -8.93 -14.22
CA THR A 160 0.94 -7.54 -13.83
C THR A 160 0.26 -7.34 -12.47
N ILE A 161 0.97 -6.77 -11.51
CA ILE A 161 0.43 -6.49 -10.18
C ILE A 161 0.46 -4.98 -9.96
N ASP A 162 -0.72 -4.38 -9.85
CA ASP A 162 -0.89 -2.94 -9.73
C ASP A 162 -0.80 -2.50 -8.26
N ALA A 163 0.00 -1.46 -8.05
CA ALA A 163 0.20 -0.76 -6.80
C ALA A 163 0.07 0.75 -7.02
N THR A 164 -0.03 1.52 -5.94
CA THR A 164 -0.06 2.97 -6.02
C THR A 164 0.79 3.63 -4.95
N VAL A 165 1.41 4.74 -5.35
CA VAL A 165 2.04 5.72 -4.45
C VAL A 165 1.37 7.07 -4.67
N ASP A 166 1.46 7.97 -3.70
CA ASP A 166 0.88 9.30 -3.80
C ASP A 166 1.82 10.30 -4.50
N TYR A 167 3.13 10.14 -4.36
CA TYR A 167 4.13 10.87 -5.14
C TYR A 167 5.50 10.18 -5.11
N VAL A 168 6.40 10.63 -5.98
CA VAL A 168 7.80 10.20 -6.06
C VAL A 168 8.71 11.42 -5.98
N TYR A 169 9.73 11.38 -5.12
CA TYR A 169 10.71 12.47 -4.95
C TYR A 169 12.16 11.97 -5.03
N GLY A 170 13.09 12.88 -5.35
CA GLY A 170 14.53 12.59 -5.39
C GLY A 170 15.23 12.86 -4.06
N ASP A 171 15.84 11.82 -3.50
CA ASP A 171 16.68 11.88 -2.29
C ASP A 171 18.10 11.38 -2.60
N GLY A 172 19.01 12.32 -2.91
CA GLY A 172 20.39 12.02 -3.26
C GLY A 172 20.51 11.07 -4.46
N SER A 173 20.99 9.85 -4.22
CA SER A 173 21.10 8.79 -5.22
C SER A 173 19.84 7.91 -5.33
N SER A 174 18.78 8.20 -4.60
CA SER A 174 17.53 7.44 -4.59
C SER A 174 16.39 8.19 -5.25
N ILE A 175 15.46 7.44 -5.85
CA ILE A 175 14.06 7.85 -5.95
C ILE A 175 13.27 7.21 -4.83
N VAL A 176 12.32 7.95 -4.26
CA VAL A 176 11.51 7.50 -3.13
C VAL A 176 10.04 7.63 -3.48
N GLY A 177 9.34 6.51 -3.58
CA GLY A 177 7.88 6.50 -3.65
C GLY A 177 7.28 6.64 -2.25
N VAL A 178 6.29 7.51 -2.10
CA VAL A 178 5.63 7.73 -0.80
C VAL A 178 4.15 7.43 -0.92
N ARG A 179 3.61 6.64 0.00
CA ARG A 179 2.17 6.39 0.13
C ARG A 179 1.67 6.93 1.47
N PHE A 180 0.63 7.77 1.42
CA PHE A 180 -0.15 8.09 2.60
C PHE A 180 -1.05 6.90 2.95
N VAL A 181 -1.11 6.55 4.23
CA VAL A 181 -1.95 5.45 4.75
C VAL A 181 -2.82 5.96 5.91
N PRO A 182 -3.94 5.31 6.24
CA PRO A 182 -4.71 5.69 7.43
C PRO A 182 -3.88 5.50 8.71
N THR A 183 -3.20 4.36 8.83
CA THR A 183 -2.39 3.99 10.00
C THR A 183 -1.25 3.05 9.60
N LEU A 184 -0.17 3.04 10.39
CA LEU A 184 0.94 2.09 10.28
C LEU A 184 0.67 0.76 11.02
N ALA A 185 -0.48 0.60 11.68
CA ALA A 185 -0.81 -0.61 12.44
C ALA A 185 -0.70 -1.94 11.63
N PRO A 186 -1.08 -2.02 10.33
CA PRO A 186 -0.92 -3.23 9.52
C PRO A 186 0.53 -3.71 9.36
N LEU A 187 1.52 -2.83 9.55
CA LEU A 187 2.94 -3.21 9.51
C LEU A 187 3.33 -4.09 10.70
N GLY A 188 2.56 -4.09 11.79
CA GLY A 188 2.81 -4.88 12.97
C GLY A 188 4.24 -4.70 13.49
N ARG A 189 5.02 -5.78 13.46
CA ARG A 189 6.41 -5.78 13.92
C ARG A 189 7.41 -5.11 12.95
N LEU A 190 7.06 -4.96 11.67
CA LEU A 190 7.90 -4.28 10.66
C LEU A 190 8.12 -2.80 11.01
N ARG A 191 7.16 -2.17 11.72
CA ARG A 191 7.27 -0.79 12.23
C ARG A 191 8.44 -0.56 13.19
N TYR A 192 8.92 -1.63 13.86
CA TYR A 192 9.88 -1.52 14.97
C TYR A 192 11.18 -2.32 14.77
N ARG A 193 11.34 -3.00 13.63
CA ARG A 193 12.46 -3.92 13.35
C ARG A 193 13.20 -3.45 12.11
N SER A 194 14.49 -3.16 12.25
CA SER A 194 15.35 -2.67 11.17
C SER A 194 15.92 -3.75 10.27
N ASP A 195 15.88 -5.02 10.69
CA ASP A 195 16.66 -6.09 10.08
C ASP A 195 15.72 -7.23 9.63
N TRP A 196 15.88 -7.70 8.39
CA TRP A 196 15.17 -8.88 7.87
C TRP A 196 15.44 -10.15 8.71
N THR A 197 16.71 -10.39 9.04
CA THR A 197 17.19 -11.68 9.54
C THR A 197 16.59 -12.02 10.90
N GLY A 198 16.11 -13.26 11.03
CA GLY A 198 15.48 -13.75 12.26
C GLY A 198 14.05 -13.28 12.38
N ASP A 199 13.80 -12.22 13.15
CA ASP A 199 12.48 -11.93 13.73
C ASP A 199 11.43 -11.45 12.68
N VAL A 200 11.84 -11.04 11.48
CA VAL A 200 10.94 -10.72 10.34
C VAL A 200 10.86 -11.90 9.36
N GLU A 201 12.00 -12.49 9.03
CA GLU A 201 12.13 -13.71 8.22
C GLU A 201 11.34 -14.91 8.75
N GLU A 202 11.39 -15.14 10.07
CA GLU A 202 10.63 -16.17 10.80
C GLU A 202 9.13 -15.91 10.64
N LEU A 203 8.66 -14.70 10.94
CA LEU A 203 7.26 -14.30 10.78
C LEU A 203 6.74 -14.52 9.35
N PHE A 204 7.53 -14.13 8.34
CA PHE A 204 7.17 -14.29 6.94
C PHE A 204 7.12 -15.77 6.54
N THR A 205 8.13 -16.54 6.92
CA THR A 205 8.23 -17.96 6.55
C THR A 205 7.16 -18.80 7.24
N GLU A 206 6.96 -18.59 8.54
CA GLU A 206 5.97 -19.29 9.35
C GLU A 206 4.54 -18.99 8.92
N HIS A 207 4.23 -17.78 8.41
CA HIS A 207 2.91 -17.50 7.85
C HIS A 207 2.56 -18.51 6.73
N PHE A 208 3.50 -18.86 5.87
CA PHE A 208 3.29 -19.82 4.78
C PHE A 208 3.52 -21.28 5.18
N ASP A 209 3.86 -21.56 6.43
CA ASP A 209 3.96 -22.92 6.95
C ASP A 209 2.56 -23.47 7.28
N ALA A 210 2.32 -24.72 6.90
CA ALA A 210 1.10 -25.45 7.23
C ALA A 210 1.10 -25.91 8.70
N ASP A 211 2.28 -26.23 9.25
CA ASP A 211 2.46 -26.74 10.60
C ASP A 211 2.62 -25.63 11.66
N SER A 212 2.76 -24.36 11.24
CA SER A 212 2.84 -23.21 12.15
C SER A 212 1.48 -22.60 12.49
N THR A 213 1.34 -22.20 13.76
CA THR A 213 0.20 -21.40 14.25
C THR A 213 0.27 -19.92 13.83
N THR A 214 1.40 -19.46 13.31
CA THR A 214 1.59 -18.05 12.93
C THR A 214 0.69 -17.66 11.76
N PHE A 215 -0.04 -16.56 11.91
CA PHE A 215 -0.99 -16.04 10.93
C PHE A 215 -0.93 -14.51 10.88
N GLU A 216 0.07 -13.99 10.16
CA GLU A 216 0.37 -12.55 10.08
C GLU A 216 0.12 -11.97 8.66
N PRO A 217 -1.13 -11.97 8.15
CA PRO A 217 -1.42 -11.57 6.76
C PRO A 217 -1.11 -10.10 6.47
N ALA A 218 -1.28 -9.20 7.44
CA ALA A 218 -1.08 -7.76 7.23
C ALA A 218 0.42 -7.40 7.05
N PRO A 219 1.37 -7.84 7.91
CA PRO A 219 2.80 -7.66 7.65
C PRO A 219 3.28 -8.34 6.36
N VAL A 220 2.80 -9.55 6.05
CA VAL A 220 3.14 -10.24 4.79
C VAL A 220 2.64 -9.45 3.58
N GLY A 221 1.42 -8.92 3.64
CA GLY A 221 0.85 -8.04 2.62
C GLY A 221 1.53 -6.66 2.51
N ALA A 222 2.27 -6.22 3.52
CA ALA A 222 3.14 -5.05 3.44
C ALA A 222 4.45 -5.35 2.71
N LEU A 223 5.03 -6.53 2.92
CA LEU A 223 6.21 -7.00 2.17
C LEU A 223 5.89 -7.23 0.69
N PHE A 224 4.74 -7.82 0.36
CA PHE A 224 4.27 -7.96 -1.02
C PHE A 224 4.04 -6.59 -1.71
N GLU A 225 3.40 -5.62 -1.04
CA GLU A 225 3.29 -4.26 -1.59
C GLU A 225 4.67 -3.64 -1.82
N THR A 226 5.62 -3.84 -0.91
CA THR A 226 6.97 -3.29 -1.01
C THR A 226 7.70 -3.87 -2.22
N ALA A 227 7.62 -5.19 -2.46
CA ALA A 227 8.19 -5.82 -3.65
C ALA A 227 7.61 -5.23 -4.95
N VAL A 228 6.27 -5.17 -5.07
CA VAL A 228 5.57 -4.64 -6.25
C VAL A 228 5.86 -3.16 -6.49
N VAL A 229 5.86 -2.34 -5.42
CA VAL A 229 6.18 -0.90 -5.51
C VAL A 229 7.63 -0.68 -5.90
N LEU A 230 8.58 -1.44 -5.34
CA LEU A 230 9.99 -1.32 -5.70
C LEU A 230 10.24 -1.71 -7.17
N ASP A 231 9.55 -2.72 -7.70
CA ASP A 231 9.64 -3.08 -9.11
C ASP A 231 9.03 -2.00 -10.02
N GLY A 232 7.82 -1.54 -9.71
CA GLY A 232 7.18 -0.43 -10.43
C GLY A 232 7.99 0.88 -10.36
N LEU A 233 8.70 1.15 -9.26
CA LEU A 233 9.63 2.28 -9.15
C LEU A 233 10.87 2.10 -10.03
N ARG A 234 11.43 0.89 -10.18
CA ARG A 234 12.52 0.63 -11.15
C ARG A 234 12.04 0.88 -12.58
N ALA A 235 10.87 0.38 -12.94
CA ALA A 235 10.26 0.62 -14.25
C ALA A 235 9.97 2.13 -14.49
N LEU A 236 9.61 2.87 -13.45
CA LEU A 236 9.46 4.33 -13.53
C LEU A 236 10.82 5.03 -13.66
N ARG A 237 11.83 4.68 -12.85
CA ARG A 237 13.19 5.21 -12.91
C ARG A 237 13.78 5.11 -14.31
N ASP A 238 13.62 3.94 -14.94
CA ASP A 238 14.16 3.64 -16.27
C ASP A 238 13.42 4.46 -17.34
N ARG A 239 12.09 4.61 -17.21
CA ARG A 239 11.25 5.48 -18.06
C ARG A 239 11.60 6.97 -17.93
N LEU A 240 12.01 7.41 -16.74
CA LEU A 240 12.46 8.77 -16.45
C LEU A 240 13.95 9.00 -16.82
N GLU A 241 14.64 8.00 -17.36
CA GLU A 241 16.06 8.02 -17.75
C GLU A 241 17.04 8.34 -16.59
N LEU A 242 16.66 7.99 -15.36
CA LEU A 242 17.39 8.40 -14.14
C LEU A 242 18.64 7.54 -13.80
N GLY A 243 19.00 6.59 -14.66
CA GLY A 243 20.18 5.71 -14.49
C GLY A 243 20.08 4.80 -13.26
N ASP A 244 21.23 4.47 -12.67
CA ASP A 244 21.36 3.48 -11.59
C ASP A 244 20.87 3.94 -10.20
N ARG A 245 19.88 4.84 -10.13
CA ARG A 245 19.32 5.28 -8.84
C ARG A 245 18.69 4.11 -8.08
N THR A 246 18.89 4.12 -6.77
CA THR A 246 18.21 3.22 -5.84
C THR A 246 16.73 3.59 -5.72
N CYS A 247 15.87 2.60 -5.46
CA CYS A 247 14.45 2.82 -5.24
C CYS A 247 14.14 2.58 -3.76
N ARG A 248 13.39 3.48 -3.13
CA ARG A 248 12.89 3.36 -1.75
C ARG A 248 11.37 3.56 -1.72
N TYR A 249 10.73 3.00 -0.71
CA TYR A 249 9.29 3.06 -0.47
C TYR A 249 9.01 3.43 0.99
N VAL A 250 8.26 4.51 1.19
CA VAL A 250 7.94 5.10 2.48
C VAL A 250 6.43 5.17 2.69
N GLN A 251 5.96 4.83 3.89
CA GLN A 251 4.58 5.06 4.32
C GLN A 251 4.49 6.17 5.38
N ILE A 252 3.46 7.01 5.23
CA ILE A 252 3.15 8.11 6.16
C ILE A 252 1.68 7.99 6.62
N PRO A 253 1.40 7.81 7.93
CA PRO A 253 0.05 7.75 8.46
C PRO A 253 -0.60 9.15 8.48
N LEU A 254 -1.87 9.23 8.07
CA LEU A 254 -2.68 10.45 8.12
C LEU A 254 -3.77 10.43 9.19
N ALA A 255 -4.10 9.26 9.75
CA ALA A 255 -5.13 9.07 10.76
C ALA A 255 -4.70 8.20 11.96
N ASP A 256 -3.39 8.00 12.19
CA ASP A 256 -2.90 7.32 13.42
C ASP A 256 -3.13 8.24 14.64
N ARG A 257 -4.30 8.08 15.27
CA ARG A 257 -4.77 8.87 16.40
C ARG A 257 -3.97 8.63 17.69
N SER A 258 -3.04 7.67 17.73
CA SER A 258 -2.23 7.38 18.92
C SER A 258 -1.38 8.57 19.39
N GLY A 259 -0.98 9.46 18.47
CA GLY A 259 -0.23 10.68 18.76
C GLY A 259 -1.09 11.95 18.95
N THR A 260 -2.42 11.89 18.83
CA THR A 260 -3.26 13.10 18.80
C THR A 260 -3.73 13.54 20.19
N ALA A 261 -3.24 14.69 20.67
CA ALA A 261 -3.60 15.27 21.96
C ALA A 261 -4.43 16.56 21.82
N VAL A 262 -5.49 16.71 22.64
CA VAL A 262 -6.35 17.90 22.63
C VAL A 262 -6.05 18.82 23.81
N ASN A 263 -5.56 20.03 23.53
CA ASN A 263 -5.32 21.05 24.54
C ASN A 263 -6.54 21.97 24.68
N TRP A 264 -7.48 21.56 25.55
CA TRP A 264 -8.74 22.28 25.78
C TRP A 264 -8.59 23.73 26.26
N VAL A 265 -7.44 24.11 26.82
CA VAL A 265 -7.18 25.50 27.27
C VAL A 265 -6.82 26.42 26.10
N ARG A 266 -6.27 25.86 25.02
CA ARG A 266 -5.83 26.60 23.81
C ARG A 266 -6.72 26.36 22.59
N GLU A 267 -7.67 25.44 22.69
CA GLU A 267 -8.43 24.88 21.56
C GLU A 267 -7.54 24.29 20.43
N THR A 268 -6.29 23.93 20.73
CA THR A 268 -5.35 23.33 19.78
C THR A 268 -5.40 21.80 19.82
N VAL A 269 -5.07 21.20 18.68
CA VAL A 269 -4.76 19.78 18.54
C VAL A 269 -3.26 19.68 18.28
N GLU A 270 -2.57 18.87 19.06
CA GLU A 270 -1.16 18.53 18.86
C GLU A 270 -1.10 17.12 18.25
N THR A 271 -0.26 16.91 17.24
CA THR A 271 -0.09 15.61 16.58
C THR A 271 1.36 15.43 16.13
N SER A 272 1.77 14.18 15.93
CA SER A 272 3.13 13.82 15.54
C SER A 272 3.10 12.77 14.44
N LEU A 273 3.89 12.97 13.38
CA LEU A 273 4.02 12.00 12.30
C LEU A 273 5.20 11.06 12.54
N GLU A 274 4.89 9.78 12.62
CA GLU A 274 5.84 8.68 12.49
C GLU A 274 5.91 8.27 11.03
N ILE A 275 7.12 8.12 10.50
CA ILE A 275 7.36 7.80 9.09
C ILE A 275 8.15 6.50 9.07
N VAL A 276 7.72 5.54 8.25
CA VAL A 276 8.38 4.24 8.14
C VAL A 276 8.88 4.07 6.70
N ASP A 277 10.18 3.88 6.57
CA ASP A 277 10.78 3.39 5.34
C ASP A 277 10.72 1.86 5.34
N LEU A 278 9.97 1.30 4.40
CA LEU A 278 9.81 -0.15 4.25
C LEU A 278 10.98 -0.79 3.51
N THR A 279 11.81 0.01 2.86
CA THR A 279 13.01 -0.43 2.15
C THR A 279 14.16 -0.69 3.11
N ASP A 280 14.23 0.00 4.24
CA ASP A 280 15.24 -0.28 5.27
C ASP A 280 15.09 -1.72 5.82
N VAL A 281 13.86 -2.24 5.93
CA VAL A 281 13.57 -3.61 6.38
C VAL A 281 13.81 -4.65 5.27
N TYR A 282 13.47 -4.30 4.03
CA TYR A 282 13.58 -5.18 2.85
C TYR A 282 15.02 -5.26 2.31
N ILE A 283 15.81 -4.18 2.46
CA ILE A 283 17.17 -4.04 1.93
C ILE A 283 18.16 -3.78 3.08
N ASP A 284 18.49 -4.84 3.83
CA ASP A 284 19.59 -4.82 4.82
C ASP A 284 20.94 -4.52 4.14
N HIS A 285 21.45 -3.30 4.34
CA HIS A 285 22.71 -2.82 3.77
C HIS A 285 24.00 -3.52 4.25
N HIS A 286 23.94 -4.49 5.19
CA HIS A 286 25.12 -4.90 5.96
C HIS A 286 25.53 -6.38 5.96
N THR A 287 24.85 -7.29 5.24
CA THR A 287 25.23 -8.72 5.24
C THR A 287 25.95 -9.19 3.96
N PHE A 288 27.28 -9.06 3.93
CA PHE A 288 28.14 -9.73 2.93
C PHE A 288 28.17 -11.26 3.18
N GLY A 289 27.42 -12.05 2.39
CA GLY A 289 27.61 -13.51 2.35
C GLY A 289 26.48 -14.32 1.71
N MET A 290 25.23 -13.95 1.97
CA MET A 290 24.06 -14.39 1.19
C MET A 290 23.56 -13.14 0.47
N THR A 291 23.47 -13.18 -0.86
CA THR A 291 23.18 -11.96 -1.64
C THR A 291 21.75 -11.49 -1.39
N HIS A 292 21.55 -10.17 -1.47
CA HIS A 292 20.22 -9.54 -1.39
C HIS A 292 19.20 -10.21 -2.34
N GLU A 293 19.69 -10.72 -3.47
CA GLU A 293 18.94 -11.52 -4.45
C GLU A 293 18.16 -12.66 -3.79
N HIS A 294 18.78 -13.51 -2.97
CA HIS A 294 18.12 -14.66 -2.33
C HIS A 294 16.98 -14.28 -1.35
N ARG A 295 17.05 -13.07 -0.75
CA ARG A 295 16.00 -12.57 0.15
C ARG A 295 14.82 -12.02 -0.64
N ASN A 296 15.10 -11.27 -1.71
CA ASN A 296 14.08 -10.82 -2.65
C ASN A 296 13.38 -12.04 -3.28
N GLU A 297 14.15 -13.01 -3.81
CA GLU A 297 13.66 -14.30 -4.32
C GLU A 297 12.69 -14.98 -3.35
N THR A 298 12.98 -14.99 -2.03
CA THR A 298 12.08 -15.60 -1.04
C THR A 298 10.71 -14.91 -0.95
N VAL A 299 10.65 -13.58 -1.07
CA VAL A 299 9.38 -12.83 -1.07
C VAL A 299 8.71 -12.90 -2.44
N ASP A 300 9.49 -12.76 -3.50
CA ASP A 300 9.05 -12.74 -4.90
C ASP A 300 8.50 -14.11 -5.34
N ASP A 301 9.11 -15.23 -4.92
CA ASP A 301 8.60 -16.60 -5.12
C ASP A 301 7.24 -16.81 -4.44
N ARG A 302 7.08 -16.30 -3.21
CA ARG A 302 5.82 -16.40 -2.47
C ARG A 302 4.75 -15.49 -3.05
N LEU A 303 5.13 -14.31 -3.53
CA LEU A 303 4.25 -13.39 -4.27
C LEU A 303 3.77 -14.06 -5.56
N ALA A 304 4.67 -14.65 -6.35
CA ALA A 304 4.35 -15.38 -7.58
C ALA A 304 3.44 -16.59 -7.30
N ALA A 305 3.70 -17.36 -6.25
CA ALA A 305 2.86 -18.51 -5.86
C ALA A 305 1.44 -18.09 -5.45
N VAL A 306 1.30 -17.00 -4.68
CA VAL A 306 -0.01 -16.45 -4.31
C VAL A 306 -0.73 -15.89 -5.54
N ALA A 307 -0.03 -15.13 -6.39
CA ALA A 307 -0.61 -14.59 -7.62
C ALA A 307 -1.07 -15.69 -8.58
N ALA A 308 -0.29 -16.75 -8.78
CA ALA A 308 -0.67 -17.92 -9.58
C ALA A 308 -1.95 -18.58 -9.04
N SER A 309 -2.05 -18.76 -7.72
CA SER A 309 -3.25 -19.31 -7.07
C SER A 309 -4.50 -18.44 -7.31
N LEU A 310 -4.35 -17.10 -7.26
CA LEU A 310 -5.46 -16.19 -7.52
C LEU A 310 -5.93 -16.15 -8.97
N LEU A 311 -5.04 -16.47 -9.92
CA LEU A 311 -5.37 -16.57 -11.34
C LEU A 311 -5.98 -17.93 -11.71
N SER A 312 -5.54 -19.03 -11.08
CA SER A 312 -6.09 -20.36 -11.36
C SER A 312 -7.41 -20.64 -10.63
N GLY A 313 -7.55 -20.12 -9.41
CA GLY A 313 -8.51 -20.63 -8.43
C GLY A 313 -8.31 -22.13 -8.15
N PRO A 314 -9.28 -22.81 -7.50
CA PRO A 314 -10.42 -22.22 -6.80
C PRO A 314 -9.97 -21.49 -5.51
N PHE A 315 -10.80 -20.56 -5.03
CA PHE A 315 -10.51 -19.75 -3.83
C PHE A 315 -10.86 -20.48 -2.53
N ASP A 316 -10.33 -21.70 -2.37
CA ASP A 316 -10.62 -22.59 -1.25
C ASP A 316 -9.79 -22.19 0.00
N PRO A 317 -10.42 -21.82 1.14
CA PRO A 317 -9.70 -21.49 2.37
C PRO A 317 -9.34 -22.74 3.22
N SER A 318 -9.75 -23.95 2.81
CA SER A 318 -9.68 -25.17 3.65
C SER A 318 -8.29 -25.47 4.23
N ASP A 319 -7.22 -25.25 3.47
CA ASP A 319 -5.83 -25.55 3.88
C ASP A 319 -5.36 -24.70 5.08
N ARG A 320 -6.06 -23.60 5.40
CA ARG A 320 -5.74 -22.70 6.52
C ARG A 320 -6.98 -22.34 7.35
N TRP A 321 -8.06 -23.13 7.24
CA TRP A 321 -9.39 -22.75 7.73
C TRP A 321 -9.38 -22.30 9.20
N ASP A 322 -8.87 -23.12 10.11
CA ASP A 322 -8.85 -22.82 11.56
C ASP A 322 -8.22 -21.44 11.86
N ARG A 323 -7.10 -21.11 11.17
CA ARG A 323 -6.41 -19.82 11.31
C ARG A 323 -7.25 -18.66 10.76
N ILE A 324 -7.95 -18.87 9.64
CA ILE A 324 -8.84 -17.88 9.02
C ILE A 324 -10.09 -17.65 9.87
N ALA A 325 -10.68 -18.72 10.40
CA ALA A 325 -11.85 -18.69 11.28
C ALA A 325 -11.56 -17.90 12.57
N ASP A 326 -10.43 -18.16 13.22
CA ASP A 326 -10.03 -17.46 14.45
C ASP A 326 -9.68 -15.97 14.23
N ASN A 327 -9.03 -15.62 13.10
CA ASN A 327 -8.37 -14.32 12.94
C ASN A 327 -8.97 -13.40 11.85
N SER A 328 -9.87 -13.90 11.00
CA SER A 328 -10.40 -13.12 9.87
C SER A 328 -11.92 -13.21 9.71
N CYS A 329 -12.56 -14.30 10.10
CA CYS A 329 -14.03 -14.41 10.10
C CYS A 329 -14.79 -13.49 11.09
N PRO A 330 -14.28 -13.14 12.30
CA PRO A 330 -15.05 -12.37 13.29
C PRO A 330 -15.49 -10.98 12.79
N ASP A 331 -14.67 -10.34 11.97
CA ASP A 331 -14.89 -9.00 11.40
C ASP A 331 -15.21 -9.05 9.88
N CYS A 332 -15.55 -10.23 9.33
CA CYS A 332 -15.78 -10.41 7.91
C CYS A 332 -17.26 -10.16 7.53
N GLU A 333 -17.50 -9.14 6.69
CA GLU A 333 -18.82 -8.80 6.13
C GLU A 333 -19.47 -9.98 5.35
N TYR A 334 -18.65 -10.84 4.73
CA TYR A 334 -19.11 -11.98 3.92
C TYR A 334 -19.43 -13.25 4.73
N THR A 335 -19.27 -13.23 6.05
CA THR A 335 -19.52 -14.41 6.91
C THR A 335 -20.94 -14.97 6.73
N VAL A 336 -21.92 -14.13 6.38
CA VAL A 336 -23.31 -14.52 6.09
C VAL A 336 -23.52 -15.33 4.80
N CYS A 337 -22.57 -15.32 3.87
CA CYS A 337 -22.61 -16.10 2.62
C CYS A 337 -21.45 -17.10 2.46
N CYS A 338 -20.51 -17.11 3.42
CA CYS A 338 -19.39 -18.05 3.47
C CYS A 338 -19.86 -19.47 3.78
N GLN A 339 -19.66 -20.41 2.85
CA GLN A 339 -20.14 -21.79 3.00
C GLN A 339 -19.37 -22.55 4.09
N GLU A 340 -18.08 -22.28 4.21
CA GLU A 340 -17.20 -22.89 5.21
C GLU A 340 -17.61 -22.47 6.63
N TYR A 341 -17.82 -21.17 6.86
CA TYR A 341 -18.27 -20.66 8.16
C TYR A 341 -19.66 -21.19 8.54
N ILE A 342 -20.60 -21.20 7.60
CA ILE A 342 -21.93 -21.76 7.82
C ILE A 342 -21.83 -23.27 8.15
N ALA A 343 -20.96 -24.02 7.47
CA ALA A 343 -20.77 -25.45 7.71
C ALA A 343 -20.20 -25.76 9.10
N GLU A 344 -19.37 -24.87 9.65
CA GLU A 344 -18.86 -24.94 11.02
C GLU A 344 -19.95 -24.62 12.06
N GLU A 345 -20.66 -23.50 11.92
CA GLU A 345 -21.75 -23.11 12.83
C GLU A 345 -22.92 -24.11 12.89
N VAL A 346 -23.23 -24.79 11.77
CA VAL A 346 -24.28 -25.84 11.75
C VAL A 346 -23.76 -27.23 12.10
N ARG A 347 -22.49 -27.36 12.48
CA ARG A 347 -21.90 -28.64 12.90
C ARG A 347 -22.38 -29.02 14.28
N PHE A 348 -23.42 -29.84 14.34
CA PHE A 348 -23.86 -30.43 15.59
C PHE A 348 -22.77 -31.35 16.16
N ASP A 349 -22.24 -30.98 17.33
CA ASP A 349 -21.46 -31.89 18.19
C ASP A 349 -22.29 -33.14 18.50
N GLY A 350 -21.77 -34.31 18.10
CA GLY A 350 -22.45 -35.62 18.18
C GLY A 350 -21.90 -36.54 19.26
#